data_AF-A0ABD2PRZ6-F1
#
_entry.id   AF-A0ABD2PRZ6-F1
#
_cell.length_a   1.000
_cell.length_b   1.000
_cell.length_c   1.000
_cell.angle_alpha   90.00
_cell.angle_beta   90.00
_cell.angle_gamma   90.00
#
_symmetry.space_group_name_H-M   'P 1'
#
loop_
_entity.id
_entity.type
_entity.pdbx_description
1 polymer ?
#
loop_
_entity_poly.entity_id
_entity_poly.type
_entity_poly.pdbx_seq_one_letter_code
_entity_poly.pdbx_strand_id
1 'polypeptide(L)'
;MDLEPKQLLERYLGHAHLERKRLELEEDRILNCLMHNMVAFMVMTGVPKDRIRKKLRRLVAKSHIGLHYSQEINLLLDSLDYLDGNDIDLKMVPSRTKMRQQYKVHRGIDKNGQVLFLEVCYLQVVLFRFKCV
;
A
#
# COMPACT_ATOMS: atom_id res chain seq x y z
N MET A 1 14.76 5.03 5.45
CA MET A 1 14.28 4.01 4.48
C MET A 1 15.09 4.27 3.24
N ASP A 2 16.27 3.67 3.14
CA ASP A 2 17.31 4.14 2.20
C ASP A 2 17.74 2.98 1.29
N LEU A 3 16.75 2.23 0.79
CA LEU A 3 17.02 1.24 -0.26
C LEU A 3 17.01 2.00 -1.59
N GLU A 4 18.12 1.96 -2.31
CA GLU A 4 18.15 2.57 -3.63
C GLU A 4 17.11 1.91 -4.55
N PRO A 5 16.50 2.65 -5.50
CA PRO A 5 15.47 2.11 -6.40
C PRO A 5 15.87 0.80 -7.08
N LYS A 6 17.17 0.65 -7.40
CA LYS A 6 17.74 -0.57 -7.98
C LYS A 6 17.64 -1.78 -7.06
N GLN A 7 17.97 -1.62 -5.77
CA GLN A 7 17.94 -2.70 -4.78
C GLN A 7 16.49 -3.15 -4.51
N LEU A 8 15.54 -2.21 -4.56
CA LEU A 8 14.12 -2.53 -4.44
C LEU A 8 13.64 -3.38 -5.62
N LEU A 9 14.08 -3.05 -6.84
CA LEU A 9 13.76 -3.80 -8.05
C LEU A 9 14.39 -5.20 -8.04
N GLU A 10 15.66 -5.33 -7.65
CA GLU A 10 16.33 -6.63 -7.53
C GLU A 10 15.62 -7.54 -6.53
N ARG A 11 15.20 -6.99 -5.38
CA ARG A 11 14.40 -7.73 -4.39
C ARG A 11 13.04 -8.14 -4.96
N TYR A 12 12.36 -7.25 -5.69
CA TYR A 12 11.11 -7.57 -6.35
C TYR A 12 11.25 -8.73 -7.33
N LEU A 13 12.29 -8.71 -8.16
CA LEU A 13 12.58 -9.75 -9.14
C LEU A 13 12.94 -11.09 -8.49
N GLY A 14 13.54 -11.07 -7.30
CA GLY A 14 13.84 -12.26 -6.50
C GLY A 14 12.63 -12.95 -5.86
N HIS A 15 11.44 -12.33 -5.88
CA HIS A 15 10.23 -12.94 -5.33
C HIS A 15 9.59 -13.96 -6.29
N ALA A 16 8.99 -15.00 -5.71
CA ALA A 16 8.17 -15.95 -6.45
C ALA A 16 7.03 -15.23 -7.19
N HIS A 17 6.59 -15.78 -8.33
CA HIS A 17 5.54 -15.17 -9.17
C HIS A 17 4.26 -14.84 -8.37
N LEU A 18 3.82 -15.76 -7.49
CA LEU A 18 2.64 -15.54 -6.65
C LEU A 18 2.82 -14.37 -5.66
N GLU A 19 4.00 -14.25 -5.06
CA GLU A 19 4.29 -13.13 -4.16
C GLU A 19 4.34 -11.79 -4.89
N ARG A 20 4.91 -11.76 -6.11
CA ARG A 20 4.88 -10.57 -6.96
C ARG A 20 3.45 -10.16 -7.29
N LYS A 21 2.60 -11.10 -7.71
CA LYS A 21 1.17 -10.86 -7.96
C LYS A 21 0.43 -10.35 -6.72
N ARG A 22 0.75 -10.89 -5.54
CA ARG A 22 0.19 -10.40 -4.27
C ARG A 22 0.61 -8.95 -3.97
N LEU A 23 1.87 -8.60 -4.23
CA LEU A 23 2.39 -7.23 -4.05
C LEU A 23 1.74 -6.25 -5.04
N GLU A 24 1.62 -6.62 -6.32
CA GLU A 24 0.92 -5.84 -7.35
C GLU A 24 -0.54 -5.54 -6.92
N LEU A 25 -1.28 -6.55 -6.46
CA LEU A 25 -2.65 -6.36 -5.96
C LEU A 25 -2.74 -5.45 -4.73
N GLU A 26 -1.75 -5.54 -3.83
CA GLU A 26 -1.67 -4.66 -2.68
C GLU A 26 -1.37 -3.20 -3.05
N GLU A 27 -0.56 -2.99 -4.09
CA GLU A 27 -0.28 -1.67 -4.66
C GLU A 27 -1.53 -1.06 -5.28
N ASP A 28 -2.23 -1.82 -6.13
CA ASP A 28 -3.49 -1.41 -6.74
C ASP A 28 -4.53 -1.00 -5.68
N ARG A 29 -4.64 -1.78 -4.59
CA ARG A 29 -5.53 -1.47 -3.47
C ARG A 29 -5.19 -0.13 -2.82
N ILE A 30 -3.90 0.16 -2.64
CA ILE A 30 -3.44 1.44 -2.08
C ILE A 30 -3.78 2.57 -3.04
N LEU A 31 -3.51 2.39 -4.33
CA LEU A 31 -3.74 3.43 -5.33
C LEU A 31 -5.23 3.75 -5.48
N ASN A 32 -6.09 2.72 -5.52
CA ASN A 32 -7.54 2.88 -5.52
C ASN A 32 -8.03 3.73 -4.33
N CYS A 33 -7.54 3.40 -3.12
CA CYS A 33 -7.89 4.16 -1.92
C CYS A 33 -7.45 5.64 -2.02
N LEU A 34 -6.27 5.90 -2.56
CA LEU A 34 -5.77 7.27 -2.76
C LEU A 34 -6.62 8.02 -3.77
N MET A 35 -6.99 7.40 -4.90
CA MET A 35 -7.85 8.01 -5.91
C MET A 35 -9.25 8.32 -5.36
N HIS A 36 -9.86 7.39 -4.62
CA HIS A 36 -11.15 7.59 -3.93
C HIS A 36 -11.10 8.81 -3.01
N ASN A 37 -10.11 8.87 -2.12
CA ASN A 37 -9.97 10.00 -1.19
C ASN A 37 -9.67 11.30 -1.92
N MET A 38 -8.94 11.25 -3.04
CA MET A 38 -8.68 12.43 -3.86
C MET A 38 -9.97 12.98 -4.45
N VAL A 39 -10.89 12.11 -4.91
CA VAL A 39 -12.23 12.54 -5.35
C VAL A 39 -12.98 13.19 -4.20
N ALA A 40 -13.02 12.56 -3.03
CA ALA A 40 -13.67 13.11 -1.83
C ALA A 40 -13.17 14.52 -1.50
N PHE A 41 -11.85 14.73 -1.45
CA PHE A 41 -11.27 16.05 -1.20
C PHE A 41 -11.58 17.06 -2.32
N MET A 42 -11.57 16.66 -3.58
CA MET A 42 -11.88 17.55 -4.70
C MET A 42 -13.36 17.96 -4.71
N VAL A 43 -14.27 17.08 -4.31
CA VAL A 43 -15.70 17.40 -4.14
C VAL A 43 -15.89 18.35 -2.96
N MET A 44 -15.29 18.04 -1.79
CA MET A 44 -15.34 18.89 -0.60
C MET A 44 -14.84 20.31 -0.85
N THR A 45 -13.77 20.45 -1.62
CA THR A 45 -13.16 21.75 -1.93
C THR A 45 -13.84 22.49 -3.10
N GLY A 46 -14.92 21.94 -3.67
CA GLY A 46 -15.69 22.58 -4.73
C GLY A 46 -14.99 22.61 -6.09
N VAL A 47 -14.12 21.64 -6.39
CA VAL A 47 -13.48 21.55 -7.71
C VAL A 47 -14.54 21.23 -8.78
N PRO A 48 -14.51 21.89 -9.96
CA PRO A 48 -15.47 21.60 -11.04
C PRO A 48 -15.48 20.12 -11.43
N LYS A 49 -16.67 19.50 -11.49
CA LYS A 49 -16.84 18.05 -11.70
C LYS A 49 -16.14 17.53 -12.96
N ASP A 50 -16.18 18.29 -14.07
CA ASP A 50 -15.46 17.95 -15.31
C ASP A 50 -13.94 17.86 -15.12
N ARG A 51 -13.37 18.71 -14.26
CA ARG A 51 -11.92 18.67 -13.95
C ARG A 51 -11.59 17.45 -13.10
N ILE A 52 -12.47 17.07 -12.17
CA ILE A 52 -12.35 15.84 -11.39
C ILE A 52 -12.36 14.63 -12.33
N ARG A 53 -13.41 14.49 -13.17
CA ARG A 53 -13.54 13.39 -14.15
C ARG A 53 -12.31 13.30 -15.05
N LYS A 54 -11.84 14.41 -15.62
CA LYS A 54 -10.66 14.46 -16.50
C LYS A 54 -9.37 14.06 -15.76
N LYS A 55 -9.18 14.51 -14.53
CA LYS A 55 -7.99 14.20 -13.72
C LYS A 55 -7.95 12.71 -13.36
N LEU A 56 -9.05 12.17 -12.84
CA LEU A 56 -9.09 10.80 -12.35
C LEU A 56 -9.08 9.78 -13.49
N ARG A 57 -9.82 9.99 -14.58
CA ARG A 57 -9.75 9.09 -15.77
C ARG A 57 -8.32 9.01 -16.34
N ARG A 58 -7.58 10.13 -16.35
CA ARG A 58 -6.16 10.14 -16.75
C ARG A 58 -5.27 9.39 -15.78
N LEU A 59 -5.53 9.47 -14.48
CA LEU A 59 -4.76 8.74 -13.46
C LEU A 59 -5.00 7.24 -13.58
N VAL A 60 -6.27 6.81 -13.64
CA VAL A 60 -6.65 5.40 -13.85
C VAL A 60 -5.95 4.83 -15.07
N ALA A 61 -6.03 5.52 -16.22
CA ALA A 61 -5.42 5.07 -17.47
C ALA A 61 -3.89 4.93 -17.39
N LYS A 62 -3.19 5.82 -16.68
CA LYS A 62 -1.73 5.79 -16.54
C LYS A 62 -1.25 4.78 -15.50
N SER A 63 -2.08 4.48 -14.50
CA SER A 63 -1.70 3.60 -13.40
C SER A 63 -1.75 2.11 -13.74
N HIS A 64 -2.48 1.74 -14.80
CA HIS A 64 -2.69 0.35 -15.19
C HIS A 64 -3.22 -0.56 -14.06
N ILE A 65 -3.99 0.01 -13.13
CA ILE A 65 -4.63 -0.76 -12.05
C ILE A 65 -5.58 -1.82 -12.59
N GLY A 66 -5.77 -2.89 -11.82
CA GLY A 66 -6.71 -3.95 -12.14
C GLY A 66 -8.13 -3.45 -12.44
N LEU A 67 -8.84 -4.21 -13.29
CA LEU A 67 -10.20 -3.90 -13.75
C LEU A 67 -11.16 -3.63 -12.59
N HIS A 68 -11.09 -4.46 -11.54
CA HIS A 68 -11.93 -4.32 -10.35
C HIS A 68 -11.82 -2.92 -9.71
N TYR A 69 -10.60 -2.44 -9.48
CA TYR A 69 -10.36 -1.15 -8.85
C TYR A 69 -10.65 0.03 -9.78
N SER A 70 -10.34 -0.09 -11.08
CA SER A 70 -10.71 0.96 -12.05
C SER A 70 -12.23 1.12 -12.18
N GLN A 71 -12.99 0.02 -12.12
CA GLN A 71 -14.45 0.06 -12.11
C GLN A 71 -15.01 0.78 -10.88
N GLU A 72 -14.47 0.54 -9.69
CA GLU A 72 -14.87 1.26 -8.48
C GLU A 72 -14.74 2.78 -8.65
N ILE A 73 -13.60 3.26 -9.17
CA ILE A 73 -13.39 4.69 -9.41
C ILE A 73 -14.33 5.21 -10.49
N ASN A 74 -14.53 4.48 -11.59
CA ASN A 74 -15.43 4.92 -12.65
C ASN A 74 -16.87 5.08 -12.16
N LEU A 75 -17.38 4.14 -11.36
CA LEU A 75 -18.71 4.25 -10.74
C LEU A 75 -18.83 5.48 -9.84
N LEU A 76 -17.81 5.77 -9.04
CA LEU A 76 -17.78 7.00 -8.24
C LEU A 76 -17.80 8.25 -9.12
N LEU A 77 -17.02 8.27 -10.22
CA LEU A 77 -16.99 9.40 -11.15
C LEU A 77 -18.32 9.62 -11.87
N ASP A 78 -19.06 8.55 -12.16
CA ASP A 78 -20.37 8.62 -12.82
C ASP A 78 -21.46 9.17 -11.89
N SER A 79 -21.28 9.05 -10.56
CA SER A 79 -22.17 9.63 -9.54
C SER A 79 -21.86 11.10 -9.17
N LEU A 80 -20.81 11.70 -9.74
CA LEU A 80 -20.30 13.02 -9.29
C LEU A 80 -21.28 14.18 -9.38
N ASP A 81 -22.24 14.11 -10.29
CA ASP A 81 -23.22 15.18 -10.48
C ASP A 81 -24.26 15.21 -9.34
N TYR A 82 -24.26 14.20 -8.46
CA TYR A 82 -25.14 14.07 -7.29
C TYR A 82 -24.41 14.14 -5.93
N LEU A 83 -23.12 14.47 -5.94
CA LEU A 83 -22.26 14.47 -4.74
C LEU A 83 -21.70 15.86 -4.50
N ASP A 84 -21.91 16.44 -3.33
CA ASP A 84 -21.39 17.76 -2.95
C ASP A 84 -20.80 17.77 -1.54
N GLY A 85 -19.96 18.77 -1.24
CA GLY A 85 -19.36 18.90 0.09
C GLY A 85 -18.70 17.61 0.59
N ASN A 86 -19.20 17.08 1.70
CA ASN A 86 -18.65 15.90 2.39
C ASN A 86 -19.41 14.60 2.11
N ASP A 87 -20.15 14.50 0.99
CA ASP A 87 -20.98 13.33 0.66
C ASP A 87 -20.18 12.04 0.38
N ILE A 88 -18.85 12.13 0.32
CA ILE A 88 -17.97 10.98 0.05
C ILE A 88 -17.13 10.67 1.30
N ASP A 89 -17.41 9.52 1.91
CA ASP A 89 -16.64 9.02 3.04
C ASP A 89 -15.18 8.74 2.66
N LEU A 90 -14.26 9.18 3.52
CA LEU A 90 -12.84 8.89 3.38
C LEU A 90 -12.54 7.43 3.73
N LYS A 91 -11.78 6.76 2.87
CA LYS A 91 -11.24 5.44 3.12
C LYS A 91 -9.91 5.52 3.86
N MET A 92 -9.71 4.67 4.86
CA MET A 92 -8.43 4.57 5.55
C MET A 92 -7.36 3.98 4.62
N VAL A 93 -6.24 4.69 4.42
CA VAL A 93 -5.21 4.26 3.46
C VAL A 93 -4.53 2.97 3.96
N PRO A 94 -4.55 1.86 3.20
CA PRO A 94 -4.01 0.58 3.66
C PRO A 94 -2.52 0.61 4.01
N SER A 95 -1.74 1.54 3.42
CA SER A 95 -0.34 1.72 3.77
C SER A 95 -0.12 2.10 5.23
N ARG A 96 -1.08 2.81 5.85
CA ARG A 96 -1.05 3.19 7.28
C ARG A 96 -1.44 2.03 8.19
N THR A 97 -2.27 1.11 7.70
CA THR A 97 -2.65 -0.11 8.41
C THR A 97 -1.54 -1.17 8.36
N LYS A 98 -0.65 -1.09 7.36
CA LYS A 98 0.56 -1.91 7.25
C LYS A 98 1.69 -1.47 8.17
N MET A 99 1.41 -0.92 9.35
CA MET A 99 2.37 -0.99 10.46
C MET A 99 2.45 -2.44 10.97
N ARG A 100 2.69 -3.39 10.06
CA ARG A 100 3.02 -4.76 10.40
C ARG A 100 4.41 -4.70 11.01
N GLN A 101 4.50 -5.00 12.29
CA GLN A 101 5.73 -5.44 12.93
C GLN A 101 6.20 -6.70 12.17
N GLN A 102 6.89 -6.50 11.05
CA GLN A 102 7.54 -7.59 10.33
C GLN A 102 8.76 -7.95 11.14
N TYR A 103 8.65 -9.06 11.87
CA TYR A 103 9.78 -9.69 12.52
C TYR A 103 10.15 -10.96 11.77
N LYS A 104 11.46 -11.22 11.62
CA LYS A 104 11.98 -12.52 11.22
C LYS A 104 12.61 -13.18 12.44
N VAL A 105 12.31 -14.47 12.64
CA VAL A 105 12.96 -15.27 13.68
C VAL A 105 14.00 -16.15 13.02
N HIS A 106 15.26 -16.00 13.43
CA HIS A 106 16.37 -16.85 13.00
C HIS A 106 16.78 -17.75 14.16
N ARG A 107 17.02 -19.04 13.92
CA ARG A 107 17.54 -19.98 14.92
C ARG A 107 19.03 -20.18 14.71
N GLY A 108 19.81 -20.04 15.77
CA GLY A 108 21.26 -20.25 15.77
C GLY A 108 21.72 -21.09 16.95
N ILE A 109 23.01 -21.41 16.97
CA ILE A 109 23.69 -22.13 18.05
C ILE A 109 24.91 -21.29 18.44
N ASP A 110 25.03 -20.98 19.74
CA ASP A 110 26.19 -20.32 20.34
C ASP A 110 26.85 -21.29 21.34
N LYS A 111 27.99 -20.90 21.92
CA LYS A 111 28.74 -21.64 22.95
C LYS A 111 27.89 -22.06 24.17
N ASN A 112 26.75 -21.39 24.38
CA ASN A 112 25.81 -21.62 25.48
C ASN A 112 24.51 -22.33 25.06
N GLY A 113 24.43 -22.89 23.84
CA GLY A 113 23.26 -23.62 23.35
C GLY A 113 22.45 -22.88 22.27
N GLN A 114 21.20 -23.28 22.08
CA GLN A 114 20.32 -22.73 21.04
C GLN A 114 19.87 -21.31 21.36
N VAL A 115 19.91 -20.45 20.35
CA VAL A 115 19.49 -19.05 20.43
C VAL A 115 18.50 -18.72 19.33
N LEU A 116 17.56 -17.82 19.63
CA LEU A 116 16.63 -17.24 18.66
C LEU A 116 16.95 -15.75 18.51
N PHE A 117 17.01 -15.29 17.27
CA PHE A 117 17.19 -13.88 16.92
C PHE A 117 15.90 -13.35 16.33
N LEU A 118 15.35 -12.30 16.94
CA LEU A 118 14.22 -11.56 16.41
C LEU A 118 14.76 -10.33 15.66
N GLU A 119 14.62 -10.30 14.35
CA GLU A 119 14.96 -9.15 13.53
C GLU A 119 13.69 -8.34 13.25
N VAL A 120 13.58 -7.15 13.82
CA VAL A 120 12.43 -6.24 13.59
C VAL A 120 12.80 -5.25 12.48
N CYS A 121 12.18 -5.38 11.30
CA CYS A 121 12.65 -4.73 10.08
C CYS A 121 12.37 -3.20 9.96
N TYR A 122 11.74 -2.56 10.95
CA TYR A 122 11.28 -1.15 10.82
C TYR A 122 11.91 -0.16 11.79
N LEU A 123 12.47 -0.63 12.90
CA LEU A 123 13.27 0.16 13.83
C LEU A 123 14.63 -0.50 13.84
N GLN A 124 15.62 0.16 13.23
CA GLN A 124 17.06 -0.05 13.41
C GLN A 124 17.39 -1.25 14.32
N VAL A 125 17.73 -2.39 13.70
CA VAL A 125 17.93 -3.74 14.27
C VAL A 125 17.94 -3.78 15.81
N VAL A 126 16.80 -4.15 16.42
CA VAL A 126 16.78 -4.52 17.84
C VAL A 126 17.00 -6.02 17.94
N LEU A 127 18.21 -6.42 18.33
CA LEU A 127 18.58 -7.83 18.59
C LEU A 127 18.17 -8.22 20.00
N PHE A 128 17.09 -9.00 20.14
CA PHE A 128 16.73 -9.65 21.40
C PHE A 128 17.32 -11.06 21.45
N ARG A 129 18.15 -11.34 22.48
CA ARG A 129 18.70 -12.68 22.76
C ARG A 129 17.77 -13.41 23.71
N PHE A 130 17.12 -14.46 23.23
CA PHE A 130 16.36 -15.39 24.07
C PHE A 130 17.14 -16.68 24.27
N LYS A 131 17.40 -17.07 25.52
CA LYS A 131 17.87 -18.43 25.85
C LYS A 131 16.65 -19.34 25.86
N CYS A 132 16.65 -20.39 25.05
CA CYS A 132 15.69 -21.48 25.23
C CYS A 132 16.08 -22.24 26.51
N VAL A 133 15.15 -22.28 27.48
CA VAL A 133 15.27 -23.09 28.71
C VAL A 133 15.05 -24.56 28.37
#